data_AF-A0AAU4VH75-F1
#
_entry.id   AF-A0AAU4VH75-F1
#
_cell.length_a   1.000
_cell.length_b   1.000
_cell.length_c   1.000
_cell.angle_alpha   90.00
_cell.angle_beta   90.00
_cell.angle_gamma   90.00
#
_symmetry.space_group_name_H-M   'P 1'
#
loop_
_entity.id
_entity.type
_entity.pdbx_description
1 polymer ?
#
loop_
_entity_poly.entity_id
_entity_poly.type
_entity_poly.pdbx_seq_one_letter_code
_entity_poly.pdbx_strand_id
1 'polypeptide(L)'
;MAPQVAAGCKLTGGSWRSAYDDVVVTDAGRLDVDHFVPLAEVCDSEQVPWSAARREAYANDQASPVTLIAVSAASNRSKADKDPAQWLPSDGSYHCTYAATWVGTKLRWDLAADENERQALLGLVLQRFFGWLLGSYDVVVDMGWEWVRADARVWSAGLSELRDWRSCSPITP
;
A
#
# COMPACT_ATOMS: atom_id res chain seq x y z
N MET A 1 -19.54 12.21 8.03
CA MET A 1 -20.76 12.24 7.18
C MET A 1 -20.48 11.38 5.96
N ALA A 2 -21.39 10.48 5.56
CA ALA A 2 -21.19 9.65 4.37
C ALA A 2 -21.40 10.49 3.08
N PRO A 3 -20.64 10.23 2.00
CA PRO A 3 -20.88 10.88 0.71
C PRO A 3 -22.15 10.36 0.04
N GLN A 4 -22.65 11.10 -0.95
CA GLN A 4 -23.72 10.69 -1.85
C GLN A 4 -23.19 10.52 -3.27
N VAL A 5 -23.69 9.52 -3.99
CA VAL A 5 -23.35 9.29 -5.41
C VAL A 5 -24.36 10.06 -6.27
N ALA A 6 -23.90 11.09 -6.94
CA ALA A 6 -24.68 11.86 -7.90
C ALA A 6 -24.56 11.31 -9.33
N ALA A 7 -25.29 11.90 -10.27
CA ALA A 7 -25.21 11.56 -11.69
C ALA A 7 -23.75 11.58 -12.20
N GLY A 8 -23.40 10.61 -13.03
CA GLY A 8 -22.04 10.43 -13.54
C GLY A 8 -21.05 9.88 -12.52
N CYS A 9 -21.52 9.15 -11.50
CA CYS A 9 -20.69 8.55 -10.44
C CYS A 9 -19.86 9.57 -9.63
N LYS A 10 -20.31 10.82 -9.56
CA LYS A 10 -19.64 11.87 -8.80
C LYS A 10 -20.01 11.78 -7.33
N LEU A 11 -19.01 11.73 -6.46
CA LEU A 11 -19.22 11.85 -5.02
C LEU A 11 -19.50 13.30 -4.63
N THR A 12 -20.52 13.52 -3.80
CA THR A 12 -20.90 14.83 -3.26
C THR A 12 -21.09 14.76 -1.75
N GLY A 13 -20.69 15.82 -1.04
CA GLY A 13 -20.60 15.81 0.41
C GLY A 13 -19.60 14.76 0.92
N GLY A 14 -19.65 14.46 2.21
CA GLY A 14 -18.78 13.47 2.83
C GLY A 14 -17.65 14.09 3.65
N SER A 15 -17.02 13.26 4.47
CA SER A 15 -15.82 13.60 5.23
C SER A 15 -15.03 12.31 5.44
N TRP A 16 -13.75 12.34 5.08
CA TRP A 16 -12.85 11.20 5.12
C TRP A 16 -11.61 11.61 5.90
N ARG A 17 -11.10 10.71 6.74
CA ARG A 17 -9.82 10.89 7.42
C ARG A 17 -8.79 10.06 6.68
N SER A 18 -7.79 10.75 6.13
CA SER A 18 -6.67 10.11 5.46
C SER A 18 -5.77 9.44 6.49
N ALA A 19 -5.55 8.14 6.34
CA ALA A 19 -4.77 7.37 7.31
C ALA A 19 -3.26 7.67 7.26
N TYR A 20 -2.78 8.27 6.16
CA TYR A 20 -1.35 8.54 5.97
C TYR A 20 -0.85 9.79 6.70
N ASP A 21 -1.74 10.75 6.94
CA ASP A 21 -1.40 12.08 7.46
C ASP A 21 -2.40 12.62 8.48
N ASP A 22 -3.38 11.80 8.90
CA ASP A 22 -4.47 12.15 9.81
C ASP A 22 -5.31 13.38 9.38
N VAL A 23 -5.25 13.76 8.10
CA VAL A 23 -5.96 14.93 7.59
C VAL A 23 -7.41 14.55 7.27
N VAL A 24 -8.35 15.36 7.75
CA VAL A 24 -9.76 15.27 7.34
C VAL A 24 -9.94 16.02 6.02
N VAL A 25 -10.39 15.29 5.00
CA VAL A 25 -10.74 15.80 3.67
C VAL A 25 -12.25 15.79 3.52
N THR A 26 -12.83 16.86 2.97
CA THR A 26 -14.27 16.98 2.68
C THR A 26 -14.57 17.21 1.20
N ASP A 27 -13.54 17.51 0.41
CA ASP A 27 -13.62 17.61 -1.05
C ASP A 27 -13.10 16.30 -1.65
N ALA A 28 -13.98 15.57 -2.33
CA ALA A 28 -13.63 14.30 -2.98
C ALA A 28 -12.52 14.47 -4.03
N GLY A 29 -12.35 15.66 -4.63
CA GLY A 29 -11.27 15.93 -5.58
C GLY A 29 -9.88 16.07 -4.94
N ARG A 30 -9.80 16.04 -3.60
CA ARG A 30 -8.56 16.05 -2.82
C ARG A 30 -8.20 14.70 -2.22
N LEU A 31 -8.95 13.66 -2.58
CA LEU A 31 -8.64 12.27 -2.27
C LEU A 31 -8.10 11.60 -3.53
N ASP A 32 -7.08 10.77 -3.35
CA ASP A 32 -6.68 9.78 -4.33
C ASP A 32 -6.99 8.38 -3.76
N VAL A 33 -7.32 7.43 -4.63
CA VAL A 33 -7.32 6.00 -4.27
C VAL A 33 -5.94 5.47 -4.58
N ASP A 34 -5.24 5.01 -3.55
CA ASP A 34 -3.89 4.48 -3.64
C ASP A 34 -3.90 2.95 -3.62
N HIS A 35 -2.97 2.34 -4.36
CA HIS A 35 -2.61 0.95 -4.17
C HIS A 35 -1.65 0.86 -2.99
N PHE A 36 -2.05 0.15 -1.94
CA PHE A 36 -1.29 0.11 -0.70
C PHE A 36 0.17 -0.27 -0.93
N VAL A 37 0.39 -1.31 -1.75
CA VAL A 37 1.67 -1.58 -2.42
C VAL A 37 1.58 -1.00 -3.84
N PRO A 38 2.38 0.00 -4.22
CA PRO A 38 2.27 0.65 -5.53
C PRO A 38 2.41 -0.34 -6.70
N LEU A 39 1.78 -0.05 -7.84
CA LEU A 39 1.87 -0.91 -9.03
C LEU A 39 3.32 -1.09 -9.54
N ALA A 40 4.16 -0.06 -9.44
CA ALA A 40 5.57 -0.16 -9.80
C ALA A 40 6.35 -1.06 -8.83
N GLU A 41 6.13 -0.90 -7.53
CA GLU A 41 6.69 -1.77 -6.49
C GLU A 41 6.26 -3.24 -6.68
N VAL A 42 5.03 -3.48 -7.15
CA VAL A 42 4.59 -4.82 -7.54
C VAL A 42 5.49 -5.37 -8.65
N CYS A 43 5.76 -4.61 -9.73
CA CYS A 43 6.65 -5.05 -10.80
C CYS A 43 8.04 -5.45 -10.26
N ASP A 44 8.60 -4.67 -9.33
CA ASP A 44 9.92 -4.92 -8.76
C ASP A 44 9.93 -6.13 -7.81
N SER A 45 8.77 -6.47 -7.25
CA SER A 45 8.55 -7.57 -6.32
C SER A 45 8.09 -8.89 -6.96
N GLU A 46 7.80 -8.91 -8.26
CA GLU A 46 7.38 -10.10 -9.00
C GLU A 46 8.53 -11.12 -9.07
N GLN A 47 8.42 -12.26 -8.36
CA GLN A 47 9.43 -13.34 -8.44
C GLN A 47 9.57 -13.92 -9.86
N VAL A 48 8.44 -13.95 -10.58
CA VAL A 48 8.35 -14.23 -12.01
C VAL A 48 7.40 -13.22 -12.63
N PRO A 49 7.65 -12.75 -13.87
CA PRO A 49 6.78 -11.77 -14.50
C PRO A 49 5.32 -12.23 -14.51
N TRP A 50 4.43 -11.42 -13.96
CA TRP A 50 3.01 -11.72 -13.94
C TRP A 50 2.40 -11.58 -15.34
N SER A 51 1.39 -12.40 -15.61
CA SER A 51 0.54 -12.20 -16.78
C SER A 51 -0.25 -10.91 -16.66
N ALA A 52 -0.62 -10.31 -17.80
CA ALA A 52 -1.47 -9.13 -17.83
C ALA A 52 -2.79 -9.31 -17.05
N ALA A 53 -3.36 -10.53 -17.05
CA ALA A 53 -4.57 -10.84 -16.30
C ALA A 53 -4.35 -10.84 -14.78
N ARG A 54 -3.23 -11.38 -14.28
CA ARG A 54 -2.90 -11.33 -12.84
C ARG A 54 -2.63 -9.90 -12.40
N ARG A 55 -1.97 -9.14 -13.26
CA ARG A 55 -1.71 -7.71 -13.08
C ARG A 55 -2.99 -6.88 -12.97
N GLU A 56 -3.94 -7.10 -13.87
CA GLU A 56 -5.27 -6.48 -13.80
C GLU A 56 -6.05 -6.91 -12.56
N ALA A 57 -5.90 -8.17 -12.13
CA ALA A 57 -6.53 -8.67 -10.91
C ALA A 57 -6.00 -7.96 -9.66
N TYR A 58 -4.70 -7.66 -9.57
CA TYR A 58 -4.12 -6.86 -8.48
C TYR A 58 -4.63 -5.41 -8.53
N ALA A 59 -4.58 -4.79 -9.71
CA ALA A 59 -4.94 -3.39 -9.86
C ALA A 59 -6.42 -3.10 -9.51
N ASN A 60 -7.30 -4.09 -9.69
CA ASN A 60 -8.72 -4.03 -9.34
C ASN A 60 -9.06 -4.93 -8.16
N ASP A 61 -8.07 -5.21 -7.32
CA ASP A 61 -8.24 -6.11 -6.20
C ASP A 61 -9.07 -5.47 -5.11
N GLN A 62 -10.28 -5.96 -5.01
CA GLN A 62 -11.18 -5.61 -3.91
C GLN A 62 -11.40 -6.75 -2.97
N ALA A 63 -10.80 -7.88 -3.32
CA ALA A 63 -10.72 -9.05 -2.50
C ALA A 63 -9.90 -8.92 -1.24
N SER A 64 -9.44 -7.72 -0.97
CA SER A 64 -9.03 -7.29 0.35
C SER A 64 -9.56 -5.88 0.57
N PRO A 65 -10.06 -5.58 1.79
CA PRO A 65 -10.47 -4.23 2.16
C PRO A 65 -9.28 -3.27 2.27
N VAL A 66 -8.03 -3.74 2.10
CA VAL A 66 -6.81 -2.96 2.34
C VAL A 66 -5.88 -2.86 1.12
N THR A 67 -6.17 -3.50 -0.02
CA THR A 67 -5.34 -3.33 -1.22
C THR A 67 -5.46 -1.92 -1.81
N LEU A 68 -6.66 -1.35 -1.73
CA LEU A 68 -6.95 0.02 -2.15
C LEU A 68 -7.31 0.85 -0.92
N ILE A 69 -6.76 2.06 -0.81
CA ILE A 69 -7.03 2.98 0.30
C ILE A 69 -7.29 4.39 -0.21
N ALA A 70 -8.34 5.03 0.30
CA ALA A 70 -8.60 6.44 0.03
C ALA A 70 -7.78 7.31 1.01
N VAL A 71 -6.85 8.11 0.48
CA VAL A 71 -5.95 8.96 1.26
C VAL A 71 -5.91 10.37 0.68
N SER A 72 -5.31 11.30 1.40
CA SER A 72 -5.12 12.65 0.86
C SER A 72 -4.26 12.59 -0.41
N ALA A 73 -4.66 13.33 -1.45
CA ALA A 73 -3.90 13.35 -2.69
C ALA A 73 -2.44 13.81 -2.50
N ALA A 74 -2.18 14.66 -1.49
CA ALA A 74 -0.84 15.10 -1.15
C ALA A 74 0.03 13.95 -0.61
N SER A 75 -0.51 13.16 0.33
CA SER A 75 0.22 12.02 0.90
C SER A 75 0.47 10.92 -0.14
N ASN A 76 -0.53 10.60 -0.97
CA ASN A 76 -0.40 9.63 -2.06
C ASN A 76 0.71 10.02 -3.04
N ARG A 77 0.72 11.27 -3.52
CA ARG A 77 1.74 11.74 -4.46
C ARG A 77 3.13 11.85 -3.83
N SER A 78 3.21 12.07 -2.52
CA SER A 78 4.47 12.00 -1.78
C SER A 78 4.99 10.57 -1.70
N LYS A 79 4.12 9.58 -1.49
CA LYS A 79 4.46 8.16 -1.53
C LYS A 79 4.94 7.77 -2.92
N ALA A 80 4.12 7.99 -3.94
CA ALA A 80 4.37 7.54 -5.32
C ALA A 80 4.60 6.02 -5.37
N ASP A 81 5.71 5.58 -5.97
CA ASP A 81 6.14 4.18 -6.10
C ASP A 81 7.01 3.68 -4.94
N LYS A 82 7.23 4.50 -3.90
CA LYS A 82 8.15 4.20 -2.82
C LYS A 82 7.68 3.08 -1.91
N ASP A 83 8.64 2.26 -1.50
CA ASP A 83 8.48 1.21 -0.49
C ASP A 83 8.56 1.77 0.96
N PRO A 84 8.30 0.95 1.99
CA PRO A 84 8.47 1.33 3.40
C PRO A 84 9.86 1.80 3.81
N ALA A 85 10.92 1.48 3.06
CA ALA A 85 12.27 1.96 3.36
C ALA A 85 12.48 3.41 2.88
N GLN A 86 11.74 3.82 1.86
CA GLN A 86 11.83 5.14 1.24
C GLN A 86 10.73 6.10 1.72
N TRP A 87 9.57 5.58 2.13
CA TRP A 87 8.44 6.40 2.54
C TRP A 87 7.57 5.72 3.60
N LEU A 88 7.14 6.50 4.58
CA LEU A 88 6.16 6.08 5.57
C LEU A 88 5.09 7.16 5.75
N PRO A 89 3.89 6.77 6.21
CA PRO A 89 2.89 7.71 6.71
C PRO A 89 3.50 8.73 7.66
N SER A 90 3.15 10.01 7.47
CA SER A 90 3.52 11.06 8.44
C SER A 90 2.79 10.91 9.77
N ASP A 91 1.61 10.27 9.77
CA ASP A 91 0.95 9.83 10.98
C ASP A 91 1.61 8.56 11.54
N GLY A 92 2.52 8.76 12.50
CA GLY A 92 3.20 7.66 13.20
C GLY A 92 2.27 6.72 13.96
N SER A 93 1.04 7.13 14.26
CA SER A 93 0.06 6.24 14.89
C SER A 93 -0.40 5.13 13.95
N TYR A 94 -0.32 5.37 12.63
CA TYR A 94 -0.74 4.45 11.58
C TYR A 94 0.34 3.43 11.17
N HIS A 95 1.59 3.59 11.61
CA HIS A 95 2.74 2.77 11.18
C HIS A 95 2.57 1.26 11.37
N CYS A 96 1.98 0.82 12.50
CA CYS A 96 1.77 -0.62 12.73
C CYS A 96 0.73 -1.20 11.77
N THR A 97 -0.36 -0.47 11.53
CA THR A 97 -1.34 -0.87 10.52
C THR A 97 -0.72 -0.85 9.14
N TYR A 98 0.14 0.14 8.85
CA TYR A 98 0.84 0.23 7.58
C TYR A 98 1.74 -0.98 7.32
N ALA A 99 2.62 -1.32 8.26
CA ALA A 99 3.49 -2.48 8.15
C ALA A 99 2.70 -3.79 8.01
N ALA A 100 1.67 -4.00 8.84
CA ALA A 100 0.86 -5.21 8.80
C ALA A 100 0.09 -5.36 7.48
N THR A 101 -0.51 -4.28 6.98
CA THR A 101 -1.21 -4.29 5.69
C THR A 101 -0.26 -4.51 4.53
N TRP A 102 0.92 -3.88 4.55
CA TRP A 102 1.94 -4.05 3.52
C TRP A 102 2.41 -5.51 3.44
N VAL A 103 2.82 -6.09 4.57
CA VAL A 103 3.21 -7.52 4.67
C VAL A 103 2.06 -8.43 4.24
N GLY A 104 0.84 -8.18 4.72
CA GLY A 104 -0.34 -8.98 4.36
C GLY A 104 -0.64 -8.95 2.86
N THR A 105 -0.45 -7.78 2.22
CA THR A 105 -0.62 -7.61 0.76
C THR A 105 0.44 -8.39 0.00
N LYS A 106 1.70 -8.28 0.40
CA LYS A 106 2.79 -9.04 -0.25
C LYS A 106 2.62 -10.55 -0.10
N LEU A 107 2.26 -11.03 1.09
CA LEU A 107 1.97 -12.46 1.32
C LEU A 107 0.78 -12.96 0.50
N ARG A 108 -0.29 -12.16 0.39
CA ARG A 108 -1.49 -12.55 -0.36
C ARG A 108 -1.22 -12.66 -1.86
N TRP A 109 -0.38 -11.77 -2.38
CA TRP A 109 -0.06 -11.69 -3.80
C TRP A 109 1.22 -12.40 -4.20
N ASP A 110 1.92 -13.04 -3.26
CA ASP A 110 3.18 -13.76 -3.48
C ASP A 110 4.27 -12.84 -4.06
N LEU A 111 4.39 -11.66 -3.46
CA LEU A 111 5.37 -10.63 -3.77
C LEU A 111 6.58 -10.76 -2.85
N ALA A 112 7.77 -10.67 -3.43
CA ALA A 112 9.00 -10.56 -2.64
C ALA A 112 9.04 -9.20 -1.94
N ALA A 113 9.76 -9.14 -0.82
CA ALA A 113 10.21 -7.88 -0.24
C ALA A 113 11.73 -7.83 -0.37
N ASP A 114 12.33 -6.69 -0.70
CA ASP A 114 13.79 -6.58 -0.73
C ASP A 114 14.40 -6.44 0.69
N GLU A 115 15.73 -6.40 0.80
CA GLU A 115 16.37 -6.32 2.12
C GLU A 115 16.07 -5.00 2.84
N ASN A 116 16.12 -3.86 2.15
CA ASN A 116 15.88 -2.56 2.79
C ASN A 116 14.44 -2.46 3.27
N GLU A 117 13.51 -2.91 2.43
CA GLU A 117 12.10 -2.97 2.73
C GLU A 117 11.82 -3.86 3.95
N ARG A 118 12.39 -5.07 4.00
CA ARG A 118 12.26 -5.98 5.15
C ARG A 118 12.76 -5.33 6.43
N GLN A 119 13.94 -4.69 6.39
CA GLN A 119 14.50 -4.00 7.56
C GLN A 119 13.60 -2.86 8.03
N ALA A 120 13.03 -2.08 7.11
CA ALA A 120 12.10 -1.02 7.44
C ALA A 120 10.84 -1.57 8.12
N LEU A 121 10.24 -2.63 7.57
CA LEU A 121 9.06 -3.29 8.14
C LEU A 121 9.33 -3.87 9.53
N LEU A 122 10.46 -4.55 9.72
CA LEU A 122 10.89 -5.06 11.03
C LEU A 122 11.10 -3.93 12.02
N GLY A 123 11.73 -2.83 11.60
CA GLY A 123 11.93 -1.64 12.43
C GLY A 123 10.62 -1.10 13.00
N LEU A 124 9.56 -1.03 12.19
CA LEU A 124 8.24 -0.54 12.65
C LEU A 124 7.59 -1.45 13.67
N VAL A 125 7.82 -2.76 13.58
CA VAL A 125 7.29 -3.75 14.55
C VAL A 125 8.09 -3.70 15.86
N LEU A 126 9.41 -3.59 15.77
CA LEU A 126 10.32 -3.65 16.93
C LEU A 126 10.36 -2.34 17.74
N GLN A 127 10.14 -1.19 17.10
CA GLN A 127 10.11 0.13 17.76
C GLN A 127 9.09 0.20 18.92
N ARG A 128 8.02 -0.59 18.89
CA ARG A 128 7.03 -0.64 19.98
C ARG A 128 7.37 -1.60 21.11
N PHE A 129 8.27 -2.56 20.91
CA PHE A 129 8.68 -3.52 21.93
C PHE A 129 9.84 -3.00 22.80
N PHE A 130 10.72 -2.15 22.27
CA PHE A 130 11.96 -1.76 22.96
C PHE A 130 12.06 -0.29 23.40
N GLY A 131 11.06 0.55 23.07
CA GLY A 131 11.03 1.96 23.50
C GLY A 131 10.92 2.18 25.01
N TRP A 132 10.62 1.14 25.79
CA TRP A 132 10.57 1.21 27.26
C TRP A 132 11.79 0.58 27.95
N LEU A 133 12.71 -0.08 27.23
CA LEU A 133 13.77 -0.85 27.86
C LEU A 133 15.19 -0.36 27.59
N LEU A 134 15.62 -0.01 26.37
CA LEU A 134 17.01 0.40 26.15
C LEU A 134 17.16 1.36 24.97
N GLY A 135 17.73 2.54 25.21
CA GLY A 135 18.17 3.43 24.16
C GLY A 135 19.24 2.77 23.29
N SER A 136 19.05 2.88 21.97
CA SER A 136 19.96 2.50 20.89
C SER A 136 20.31 1.01 20.83
N TYR A 137 20.08 0.35 19.68
CA TYR A 137 21.00 -0.58 18.99
C TYR A 137 20.26 -1.39 17.91
N ASP A 138 20.93 -1.53 16.76
CA ASP A 138 20.53 -2.34 15.60
C ASP A 138 20.31 -3.81 15.98
N VAL A 139 19.20 -4.40 15.52
CA VAL A 139 18.97 -5.85 15.61
C VAL A 139 18.55 -6.36 14.24
N VAL A 140 19.45 -7.12 13.62
CA VAL A 140 19.17 -8.00 12.49
C VAL A 140 18.26 -9.13 12.99
N VAL A 141 17.06 -9.26 12.41
CA VAL A 141 16.16 -10.38 12.71
C VAL A 141 15.96 -11.22 11.44
N ASP A 142 16.70 -12.32 11.38
CA ASP A 142 16.46 -13.45 10.47
C ASP A 142 15.50 -14.42 11.17
N MET A 143 14.25 -14.54 10.73
CA MET A 143 13.37 -15.71 10.98
C MET A 143 12.33 -15.87 9.86
N GLY A 144 12.26 -17.08 9.31
CA GLY A 144 11.49 -17.50 8.14
C GLY A 144 9.95 -17.48 8.29
N TRP A 145 9.29 -17.47 7.13
CA TRP A 145 7.89 -17.10 6.93
C TRP A 145 7.09 -18.20 6.23
N GLU A 146 5.95 -18.62 6.80
CA GLU A 146 4.94 -19.47 6.13
C GLU A 146 3.50 -18.95 6.35
N TRP A 147 2.89 -18.48 5.23
CA TRP A 147 1.45 -18.38 4.81
C TRP A 147 0.35 -17.69 5.66
N VAL A 148 -0.58 -16.95 4.98
CA VAL A 148 -2.08 -17.09 4.99
C VAL A 148 -2.75 -16.12 3.98
N ARG A 149 -3.85 -16.58 3.32
CA ARG A 149 -4.61 -16.03 2.15
C ARG A 149 -6.09 -15.65 2.44
N ALA A 150 -6.75 -15.02 1.44
CA ALA A 150 -8.23 -14.88 1.09
C ALA A 150 -8.97 -13.56 1.47
N ASP A 151 -10.02 -12.96 0.82
CA ASP A 151 -10.70 -12.83 -0.52
C ASP A 151 -11.85 -11.74 -0.39
N ALA A 152 -12.51 -11.18 -1.48
CA ALA A 152 -13.72 -10.25 -1.59
C ALA A 152 -13.86 -8.95 -2.56
N ARG A 153 -13.70 -8.99 -3.90
CA ARG A 153 -14.19 -8.11 -5.04
C ARG A 153 -14.95 -6.72 -4.95
N VAL A 154 -14.86 -6.00 -6.11
CA VAL A 154 -15.68 -4.93 -6.80
C VAL A 154 -15.28 -3.44 -6.70
N TRP A 155 -15.08 -2.80 -7.89
CA TRP A 155 -14.73 -1.39 -8.34
C TRP A 155 -13.46 -1.18 -9.24
N SER A 156 -13.61 -0.37 -10.28
CA SER A 156 -12.59 -0.07 -11.29
C SER A 156 -12.59 1.43 -11.62
N ALA A 157 -11.44 2.07 -11.50
CA ALA A 157 -11.15 3.38 -12.10
C ALA A 157 -9.65 3.69 -12.00
N GLY A 158 -8.93 3.69 -13.13
CA GLY A 158 -7.50 4.01 -13.17
C GLY A 158 -6.86 3.83 -14.55
N LEU A 159 -7.52 4.25 -15.63
CA LEU A 159 -7.09 3.96 -17.01
C LEU A 159 -5.79 4.65 -17.47
N SER A 160 -5.25 5.60 -16.70
CA SER A 160 -3.98 6.27 -17.05
C SER A 160 -2.75 5.52 -16.56
N GLU A 161 -2.73 5.05 -15.30
CA GLU A 161 -1.61 4.28 -14.72
C GLU A 161 -1.55 2.84 -15.27
N LEU A 162 -2.70 2.27 -15.64
CA LEU A 162 -2.79 0.95 -16.27
C LEU A 162 -2.09 0.86 -17.64
N ARG A 163 -1.75 1.98 -18.30
CA ARG A 163 -1.05 1.94 -19.59
C ARG A 163 0.45 1.65 -19.43
N ASP A 164 1.11 2.21 -18.42
CA ASP A 164 2.54 1.98 -18.15
C ASP A 164 2.78 0.63 -17.47
N TRP A 165 1.85 0.21 -16.61
CA TRP A 165 1.82 -1.09 -15.92
C TRP A 165 1.77 -2.32 -16.85
N ARG A 166 1.30 -2.17 -18.10
CA ARG A 166 1.27 -3.30 -19.07
C ARG A 166 2.66 -3.80 -19.44
N SER A 167 3.68 -2.98 -19.25
CA SER A 167 5.08 -3.33 -19.47
C SER A 167 5.89 -3.04 -18.21
N CYS A 168 5.82 -3.92 -17.20
CA CYS A 168 6.92 -4.01 -16.25
C CYS A 168 8.19 -4.20 -17.09
N SER A 169 9.07 -3.19 -17.13
CA SER A 169 10.31 -3.31 -17.87
C SER A 169 11.11 -4.43 -17.20
N PRO A 170 11.67 -5.39 -17.96
CA PRO A 170 12.49 -6.43 -17.34
C PRO A 170 13.68 -5.76 -16.65
N ILE A 171 13.88 -6.06 -15.37
CA ILE A 171 15.12 -5.76 -14.66
C ILE A 171 16.24 -6.37 -15.50
N THR A 172 17.07 -5.52 -16.12
CA THR A 172 18.31 -5.99 -16.74
C THR A 172 19.21 -6.56 -15.63
N PRO A 173 19.81 -7.74 -15.87
CA PRO A 173 20.53 -8.50 -14.85
C PRO A 173 21.73 -7.77 -14.24
#